data_AF-A0A1V8UNN6-F1
#
_entry.id   AF-A0A1V8UNN6-F1
#
_cell.length_a   1.000
_cell.length_b   1.000
_cell.length_c   1.000
_cell.angle_alpha   90.00
_cell.angle_beta   90.00
_cell.angle_gamma   90.00
#
_symmetry.space_group_name_H-M   'P 1'
#
loop_
_entity.id
_entity.type
_entity.pdbx_description
1 polymer ?
#
loop_
_entity_poly.entity_id
_entity_poly.type
_entity_poly.pdbx_seq_one_letter_code
_entity_poly.pdbx_strand_id
1 'polypeptide(L)'
;MALPLDPESSTVLIIGCGTWGSSTALWLARSGYKRVTVLDPYPVPSPISAGNDINKIVEGRARKPFESYSGPKAEFEWTGDEIRADATEAWTEDPVFKDYYHETGYIISASRPETIQALYDDEQPTPENRFTEINTAA
;
A
#
# COMPACT_ATOMS: atom_id res chain seq x y z
N MET A 1 -29.27 1.31 -6.59
CA MET A 1 -28.25 1.53 -5.54
C MET A 1 -28.41 0.43 -4.51
N ALA A 2 -27.32 -0.19 -4.06
CA ALA A 2 -27.39 -1.15 -2.96
C ALA A 2 -27.80 -0.42 -1.66
N LEU A 3 -28.54 -1.09 -0.79
CA LEU A 3 -28.84 -0.56 0.54
C LEU A 3 -27.53 -0.44 1.33
N PRO A 4 -27.39 0.58 2.20
CA PRO A 4 -26.23 0.70 3.06
C PRO A 4 -26.13 -0.53 3.98
N LEU A 5 -24.90 -0.99 4.22
CA LEU A 5 -24.64 -2.08 5.14
C LEU A 5 -24.80 -1.61 6.58
N ASP A 6 -25.34 -2.48 7.43
CA ASP A 6 -25.51 -2.27 8.86
C ASP A 6 -24.55 -3.20 9.64
N PRO A 7 -23.64 -2.67 10.49
CA PRO A 7 -22.64 -3.47 11.20
C PRO A 7 -23.23 -4.59 12.07
N GLU A 8 -24.42 -4.36 12.65
CA GLU A 8 -25.05 -5.28 13.58
C GLU A 8 -25.88 -6.36 12.87
N SER A 9 -26.48 -6.09 11.70
CA SER A 9 -27.47 -6.97 11.03
C SER A 9 -27.10 -7.43 9.62
N SER A 10 -26.18 -6.76 8.91
CA SER A 10 -25.70 -7.22 7.59
C SER A 10 -24.71 -8.38 7.69
N THR A 11 -24.85 -9.37 6.81
CA THR A 11 -23.89 -10.48 6.67
C THR A 11 -22.99 -10.21 5.48
N VAL A 12 -21.67 -10.25 5.69
CA VAL A 12 -20.66 -10.00 4.66
C VAL A 12 -19.90 -11.27 4.36
N LEU A 13 -19.79 -11.61 3.07
CA LEU A 13 -18.97 -12.70 2.57
C LEU A 13 -17.79 -12.12 1.78
N ILE A 14 -16.57 -12.50 2.15
CA ILE A 14 -15.34 -12.15 1.44
C ILE A 14 -14.82 -13.41 0.74
N ILE A 15 -14.56 -13.32 -0.57
CA ILE A 15 -14.02 -14.42 -1.36
C ILE A 15 -12.53 -14.16 -1.59
N GLY A 16 -11.68 -15.01 -1.01
CA GLY A 16 -10.23 -14.91 -0.95
C GLY A 16 -9.74 -14.34 0.38
N CYS A 17 -8.80 -15.02 1.03
CA CYS A 17 -8.12 -14.61 2.26
C CYS A 17 -6.63 -14.29 2.01
N GLY A 18 -6.34 -13.70 0.84
CA GLY A 18 -5.03 -13.09 0.55
C GLY A 18 -4.90 -11.68 1.13
N THR A 19 -3.94 -10.89 0.64
CA THR A 19 -3.58 -9.57 1.19
C THR A 19 -4.78 -8.64 1.43
N TRP A 20 -5.62 -8.45 0.42
CA TRP A 20 -6.77 -7.54 0.54
C TRP A 20 -7.96 -8.18 1.23
N GLY A 21 -8.14 -9.49 1.12
CA GLY A 21 -9.25 -10.19 1.77
C GLY A 21 -9.11 -10.20 3.29
N SER A 22 -7.91 -10.50 3.79
CA SER A 22 -7.60 -10.45 5.22
C SER A 22 -7.63 -9.02 5.77
N SER A 23 -7.08 -8.04 5.04
CA SER A 23 -7.18 -6.61 5.39
C SER A 23 -8.64 -6.14 5.46
N THR A 24 -9.46 -6.49 4.47
CA THR A 24 -10.90 -6.18 4.47
C THR A 24 -11.60 -6.78 5.69
N ALA A 25 -11.33 -8.05 6.02
CA ALA A 25 -11.91 -8.71 7.18
C ALA A 25 -11.52 -8.02 8.50
N LEU A 26 -10.24 -7.66 8.64
CA LEU A 26 -9.73 -6.92 9.79
C LEU A 26 -10.44 -5.57 9.95
N TRP A 27 -10.56 -4.80 8.87
CA TRP A 27 -11.18 -3.47 8.93
C TRP A 27 -12.68 -3.55 9.19
N LEU A 28 -13.40 -4.51 8.60
CA LEU A 28 -14.82 -4.74 8.95
C LEU A 28 -14.99 -5.09 10.43
N ALA A 29 -14.12 -5.96 10.97
CA ALA A 29 -14.16 -6.32 12.38
C ALA A 29 -13.88 -5.09 13.29
N ARG A 30 -12.87 -4.28 12.95
CA ARG A 30 -12.56 -3.02 13.65
C ARG A 30 -13.70 -2.00 13.56
N SER A 31 -14.41 -1.95 12.44
CA SER A 31 -15.60 -1.12 12.23
C SER A 31 -16.88 -1.67 12.88
N GLY A 32 -16.78 -2.77 13.64
CA GLY A 32 -17.88 -3.29 14.45
C GLY A 32 -18.77 -4.33 13.76
N TYR A 33 -18.49 -4.72 12.52
CA TYR A 33 -19.28 -5.74 11.81
C TYR A 33 -19.19 -7.09 12.51
N LYS A 34 -20.35 -7.70 12.82
CA LYS A 34 -20.42 -8.93 13.63
C LYS A 34 -20.48 -10.23 12.82
N ARG A 35 -20.89 -10.15 11.55
CA ARG A 35 -21.12 -11.32 10.68
C ARG A 35 -20.29 -11.21 9.41
N VAL A 36 -18.99 -11.45 9.54
CA VAL A 36 -18.04 -11.51 8.42
C VAL A 36 -17.58 -12.95 8.26
N THR A 37 -17.76 -13.52 7.07
CA THR A 37 -17.23 -14.83 6.70
C THR A 37 -16.24 -14.66 5.57
N VAL A 38 -15.06 -15.29 5.69
CA VAL A 38 -14.04 -15.30 4.63
C VAL A 38 -13.89 -16.72 4.11
N LEU A 39 -13.93 -16.90 2.79
CA LEU A 39 -13.71 -18.19 2.14
C LEU A 39 -12.41 -18.14 1.33
N ASP A 40 -11.53 -19.11 1.54
CA ASP A 40 -10.35 -19.34 0.72
C ASP A 40 -10.20 -20.84 0.48
N PRO A 41 -9.78 -21.30 -0.71
CA PRO A 41 -9.53 -22.72 -0.96
C PRO A 41 -8.36 -23.29 -0.15
N TYR A 42 -7.53 -22.45 0.48
CA TYR A 42 -6.39 -22.86 1.28
C TYR A 42 -6.42 -22.25 2.69
N PRO A 43 -5.76 -22.89 3.68
CA PRO A 43 -5.51 -22.25 4.97
C PRO A 43 -4.62 -21.01 4.83
N VAL A 44 -4.75 -20.06 5.75
CA VAL A 44 -3.88 -18.87 5.80
C VAL A 44 -2.51 -19.26 6.39
N PRO A 45 -1.37 -18.82 5.80
CA PRO A 45 -1.29 -18.07 4.55
C PRO A 45 -1.49 -18.97 3.32
N SER A 46 -2.38 -18.55 2.42
CA SER A 46 -2.68 -19.30 1.18
C SER A 46 -1.42 -19.42 0.32
N PRO A 47 -1.05 -20.62 -0.17
CA PRO A 47 0.17 -20.83 -0.97
C PRO A 47 0.12 -20.15 -2.35
N ILE A 48 -1.05 -19.69 -2.78
CA ILE A 48 -1.27 -18.97 -4.04
C ILE A 48 -1.49 -17.47 -3.84
N SER A 49 -1.48 -16.98 -2.60
CA SER A 49 -1.59 -15.55 -2.34
C SER A 49 -0.30 -14.85 -2.78
N ALA A 50 -0.40 -13.81 -3.59
CA ALA A 50 0.75 -12.99 -3.98
C ALA A 50 1.45 -12.32 -2.78
N GLY A 51 0.73 -12.16 -1.66
CA GLY A 51 1.26 -11.66 -0.39
C GLY A 51 1.86 -12.74 0.52
N ASN A 52 1.76 -14.03 0.17
CA ASN A 52 2.47 -15.09 0.89
C ASN A 52 3.92 -15.14 0.38
N ASP A 53 4.71 -14.19 0.87
CA ASP A 53 6.10 -13.99 0.52
C ASP A 53 6.86 -13.57 1.79
N ILE A 54 8.15 -13.88 1.85
CA ILE A 54 8.99 -13.55 3.01
C ILE A 54 9.31 -12.05 3.09
N ASN A 55 9.18 -11.32 1.98
CA ASN A 55 9.31 -9.86 1.94
C ASN A 55 8.53 -9.27 0.76
N LYS A 56 8.24 -7.96 0.86
CA LYS A 56 7.75 -7.11 -0.21
C LYS A 56 8.36 -5.72 -0.05
N ILE A 57 8.48 -4.99 -1.16
CA ILE A 57 8.90 -3.59 -1.14
C ILE A 57 7.74 -2.75 -0.61
N VAL A 58 8.03 -1.90 0.37
CA VAL A 58 7.15 -0.82 0.81
C VAL A 58 7.91 0.47 0.56
N GLU A 59 7.29 1.33 -0.26
CA GLU A 59 7.78 2.67 -0.54
C GLU A 59 6.88 3.64 0.21
N GLY A 60 7.38 4.14 1.35
CA GLY A 60 6.63 5.10 2.17
C GLY A 60 6.58 6.48 1.51
N ARG A 61 5.42 7.13 1.58
CA ARG A 61 5.24 8.52 1.11
C ARG A 61 4.60 9.34 2.22
N ALA A 62 5.09 10.56 2.42
CA ALA A 62 4.43 11.53 3.28
C ALA A 62 3.25 12.17 2.54
N ARG A 63 2.15 12.38 3.25
CA ARG A 63 0.96 13.06 2.72
C ARG A 63 1.30 14.49 2.27
N LYS A 64 0.91 14.85 1.05
CA LYS A 64 1.07 16.19 0.48
C LYS A 64 -0.30 16.75 0.04
N PRO A 65 -0.55 18.06 0.16
CA PRO A 65 -1.79 18.67 -0.31
C PRO A 65 -2.00 18.46 -1.82
N PHE A 66 -3.26 18.36 -2.27
CA PHE A 66 -3.58 18.16 -3.69
C PHE A 66 -2.98 19.24 -4.59
N GLU A 67 -2.85 20.47 -4.08
CA GLU A 67 -2.26 21.62 -4.80
C GLU A 67 -0.77 21.46 -5.11
N SER A 68 -0.08 20.51 -4.45
CA SER A 68 1.31 20.18 -4.76
C SER A 68 1.47 19.31 -6.00
N TYR A 69 0.37 18.77 -6.54
CA TYR A 69 0.33 17.96 -7.75
C TYR A 69 -0.12 18.81 -8.93
N SER A 70 0.47 18.56 -10.10
CA SER A 70 0.16 19.34 -11.30
C SER A 70 0.25 18.48 -12.55
N GLY A 71 -0.39 18.93 -13.63
CA GLY A 71 -0.41 18.20 -14.90
C GLY A 71 -1.50 17.12 -14.99
N PRO A 72 -1.52 16.36 -16.10
CA PRO A 72 -2.62 15.47 -16.47
C PRO A 72 -2.76 14.24 -15.56
N LYS A 73 -1.79 13.97 -14.70
CA LYS A 73 -1.75 12.82 -13.78
C LYS A 73 -1.98 13.18 -12.31
N ALA A 74 -2.17 14.47 -12.00
CA ALA A 74 -2.23 14.96 -10.63
C ALA A 74 -3.22 14.18 -9.72
N GLU A 75 -4.42 13.85 -10.24
CA GLU A 75 -5.41 13.08 -9.50
C GLU A 75 -4.96 11.64 -9.21
N PHE A 76 -4.34 10.98 -10.19
CA PHE A 76 -3.83 9.63 -10.05
C PHE A 76 -2.65 9.57 -9.06
N GLU A 77 -1.71 10.51 -9.18
CA GLU A 77 -0.55 10.63 -8.30
C GLU A 77 -0.98 10.93 -6.87
N TRP A 78 -1.85 11.92 -6.68
CA TRP A 78 -2.38 12.25 -5.36
C TRP A 78 -3.11 11.07 -4.72
N THR A 79 -3.99 10.38 -5.46
CA THR A 79 -4.71 9.21 -4.93
C THR A 79 -3.74 8.10 -4.52
N GLY A 80 -2.71 7.84 -5.34
CA GLY A 80 -1.67 6.86 -5.02
C GLY A 80 -0.90 7.23 -3.75
N ASP A 81 -0.53 8.50 -3.59
CA ASP A 81 0.24 8.99 -2.44
C ASP A 81 -0.60 9.05 -1.16
N GLU A 82 -1.90 9.34 -1.24
CA GLU A 82 -2.81 9.21 -0.10
C GLU A 82 -2.87 7.77 0.42
N ILE A 83 -3.03 6.79 -0.48
CA ILE A 83 -3.06 5.37 -0.10
C ILE A 83 -1.70 4.93 0.49
N ARG A 84 -0.59 5.37 -0.09
CA ARG A 84 0.76 5.08 0.44
C ARG A 84 0.99 5.74 1.79
N ALA A 85 0.50 6.95 2.01
CA ALA A 85 0.61 7.64 3.29
C ALA A 85 -0.16 6.90 4.39
N ASP A 86 -1.41 6.51 4.14
CA ASP A 86 -2.21 5.71 5.08
C ASP A 86 -1.56 4.35 5.37
N ALA A 87 -1.02 3.70 4.34
CA ALA A 87 -0.28 2.45 4.52
C ALA A 87 1.00 2.66 5.34
N THR A 88 1.72 3.76 5.11
CA THR A 88 2.95 4.10 5.86
C THR A 88 2.63 4.31 7.33
N GLU A 89 1.59 5.07 7.65
CA GLU A 89 1.14 5.28 9.03
C GLU A 89 0.74 3.95 9.70
N ALA A 90 0.00 3.08 9.00
CA ALA A 90 -0.34 1.77 9.53
C ALA A 90 0.90 0.87 9.75
N TRP A 91 1.87 0.89 8.82
CA TRP A 91 3.12 0.15 8.95
C TRP A 91 4.00 0.65 10.09
N THR A 92 3.92 1.92 10.48
CA THR A 92 4.73 2.46 11.60
C THR A 92 4.02 2.35 12.95
N GLU A 93 2.70 2.56 12.99
CA GLU A 93 1.97 2.73 14.24
C GLU A 93 1.08 1.53 14.64
N ASP A 94 0.51 0.80 13.67
CA ASP A 94 -0.49 -0.22 13.98
C ASP A 94 0.18 -1.46 14.61
N PRO A 95 -0.23 -1.90 15.81
CA PRO A 95 0.36 -3.06 16.47
C PRO A 95 0.19 -4.38 15.71
N VAL A 96 -0.73 -4.46 14.75
CA VAL A 96 -0.86 -5.64 13.87
C VAL A 96 0.23 -5.68 12.80
N PHE A 97 0.69 -4.52 12.33
CA PHE A 97 1.57 -4.42 11.15
C PHE A 97 3.02 -4.05 11.49
N LYS A 98 3.23 -3.23 12.52
CA LYS A 98 4.52 -2.57 12.77
C LYS A 98 5.73 -3.49 12.94
N ASP A 99 5.54 -4.67 13.53
CA ASP A 99 6.64 -5.61 13.79
C ASP A 99 7.17 -6.26 12.50
N TYR A 100 6.46 -6.10 11.37
CA TYR A 100 6.83 -6.61 10.06
C TYR A 100 7.35 -5.54 9.08
N TYR A 101 7.37 -4.27 9.49
CA TYR A 101 7.88 -3.18 8.67
C TYR A 101 9.36 -2.91 8.99
N HIS A 102 10.19 -2.95 7.94
CA HIS A 102 11.63 -2.67 8.03
C HIS A 102 11.97 -1.49 7.12
N GLU A 103 11.98 -0.27 7.68
CA GLU A 103 12.33 0.96 6.97
C GLU A 103 13.84 1.02 6.69
N THR A 104 14.25 0.33 5.63
CA THR A 104 15.65 0.16 5.23
C THR A 104 16.06 1.05 4.05
N GLY A 105 15.14 1.90 3.58
CA GLY A 105 15.28 2.66 2.34
C GLY A 105 15.04 1.79 1.09
N TYR A 106 15.11 2.41 -0.08
CA TYR A 106 15.04 1.72 -1.36
C TYR A 106 15.98 2.38 -2.38
N ILE A 107 16.34 1.61 -3.40
CA ILE A 107 17.10 2.09 -4.55
C ILE A 107 16.25 1.86 -5.79
N ILE A 108 16.00 2.91 -6.54
CA ILE A 108 15.41 2.85 -7.87
C ILE A 108 16.48 3.20 -8.90
N SER A 109 16.57 2.41 -9.98
CA SER A 109 17.60 2.59 -11.01
C SER A 109 17.10 2.12 -12.38
N ALA A 110 17.71 2.68 -13.43
CA ALA A 110 17.44 2.32 -14.82
C ALA A 110 18.73 2.40 -15.64
N SER A 111 18.79 1.68 -16.76
CA SER A 111 19.98 1.60 -17.62
C SER A 111 19.81 2.16 -19.03
N ARG A 112 18.58 2.50 -19.42
CA ARG A 112 18.27 3.11 -20.71
C ARG A 112 18.00 4.60 -20.53
N PRO A 113 18.57 5.50 -21.35
CA PRO A 113 18.38 6.94 -21.20
C PRO A 113 16.92 7.37 -21.08
N GLU A 114 16.03 6.78 -21.89
CA GLU A 114 14.59 7.08 -21.85
C GLU A 114 13.91 6.63 -20.56
N THR A 115 14.36 5.52 -19.97
CA THR A 115 13.83 5.02 -18.69
C THR A 115 14.41 5.77 -17.51
N ILE A 116 15.67 6.18 -17.59
CA ILE A 116 16.30 7.08 -16.60
C ILE A 116 15.51 8.39 -16.57
N GLN A 117 15.23 9.02 -17.71
CA GLN A 117 14.44 10.24 -17.74
C GLN A 117 13.05 10.04 -17.13
N ALA A 118 12.34 8.97 -17.51
CA ALA A 118 11.02 8.67 -16.95
C ALA A 118 11.04 8.47 -15.43
N LEU A 119 12.09 7.84 -14.89
CA LEU A 119 12.29 7.68 -13.45
C LEU A 119 12.47 9.03 -12.77
N TYR A 120 13.31 9.92 -13.31
CA TYR A 120 13.49 11.26 -12.75
C TYR A 120 12.20 12.08 -12.79
N ASP A 121 11.41 11.94 -13.85
CA ASP A 121 10.13 12.62 -14.00
C ASP A 121 9.09 12.13 -12.97
N ASP A 122 9.07 10.83 -12.66
CA ASP A 122 8.12 10.21 -11.72
C ASP A 122 8.54 10.38 -10.26
N GLU A 123 9.80 10.07 -9.94
CA GLU A 123 10.31 10.06 -8.57
C GLU A 123 10.66 11.45 -8.05
N GLN A 124 11.02 12.37 -8.96
CA GLN A 124 11.58 13.67 -8.63
C GLN A 124 12.66 13.54 -7.54
N PRO A 125 13.77 12.80 -7.79
CA PRO A 125 14.69 12.34 -6.75
C PRO A 125 15.61 13.47 -6.26
N THR A 126 15.03 14.42 -5.53
CA THR A 126 15.74 15.55 -4.92
C THR A 126 16.05 15.29 -3.45
N PRO A 127 17.04 15.98 -2.85
CA PRO A 127 17.29 15.91 -1.42
C PRO A 127 16.07 16.30 -0.57
N GLU A 128 15.22 17.21 -1.05
CA GLU A 128 13.96 17.60 -0.37
C GLU A 128 12.97 16.43 -0.32
N ASN A 129 12.95 15.58 -1.34
CA ASN A 129 12.20 14.32 -1.37
C ASN A 129 12.97 13.15 -0.73
N ARG A 130 14.06 13.42 0.01
CA ARG A 130 14.89 12.45 0.75
C ARG A 130 15.65 11.44 -0.13
N PHE A 131 15.90 11.78 -1.39
CA PHE A 131 16.78 10.99 -2.23
C PHE A 131 18.22 11.46 -2.15
N THR A 132 19.14 10.54 -2.40
CA THR A 132 20.57 10.83 -2.59
C THR A 132 21.05 10.03 -3.78
N GLU A 133 21.73 10.68 -4.71
CA GLU A 133 22.29 10.02 -5.89
C GLU A 133 23.47 9.11 -5.46
N ILE A 134 23.43 7.86 -5.93
CA ILE A 134 24.46 6.87 -5.65
C ILE A 134 25.24 6.62 -6.95
N ASN A 135 26.50 7.03 -6.97
CA ASN A 135 27.37 6.95 -8.15
C ASN A 135 28.21 5.65 -8.22
N THR A 136 28.14 4.80 -7.20
CA THR A 136 28.90 3.55 -7.10
C THR A 136 28.06 2.48 -6.42
N ALA A 137 28.01 1.28 -6.98
CA ALA A 137 27.60 0.11 -6.21
C ALA A 137 28.79 -0.26 -5.31
N ALA A 138 28.62 -0.14 -3.98
CA ALA A 138 29.63 -0.62 -3.03
C ALA A 138 29.64 -2.15 -2.99
#